data_AF-A0A4Q5XW65-F1
#
_entry.id   AF-A0A4Q5XW65-F1
#
_cell.length_a   1.000
_cell.length_b   1.000
_cell.length_c   1.000
_cell.angle_alpha   90.00
_cell.angle_beta   90.00
_cell.angle_gamma   90.00
#
_symmetry.space_group_name_H-M   'P 1'
#
loop_
_entity.id
_entity.type
_entity.pdbx_description
1 polymer ?
#
loop_
_entity_poly.entity_id
_entity_poly.type
_entity_poly.pdbx_seq_one_letter_code
_entity_poly.pdbx_strand_id
1 'polypeptide(L)'
;IVSWVDEYGISNEPFRQQTDPAIGGEVYHLAGLIPERKELTPKEHSFGAKYVSWRSSMMFNIPSYLHHQLSTFIMLGGKLKVQEIKKLEDIDALPEMCVVNCMGLGAKEIFNDEELTPVSGQLACLIPQSEVTYKLNARGASIISRKDGIYLGGNGLVGNWDTTPKREVTEKFVDTIQQVMKEMRS
;
A
#
# COMPACT_ATOMS: atom_id res chain seq x y z
N ILE A 1 14.21 -6.77 -5.98
CA ILE A 1 12.88 -7.17 -5.47
C ILE A 1 12.45 -6.24 -4.35
N VAL A 2 13.33 -6.02 -3.37
CA VAL A 2 13.17 -5.03 -2.30
C VAL A 2 14.24 -3.93 -2.46
N SER A 3 13.91 -2.69 -2.10
CA SER A 3 14.86 -1.58 -1.97
C SER A 3 14.48 -0.68 -0.81
N TRP A 4 15.46 -0.03 -0.20
CA TRP A 4 15.20 1.09 0.71
C TRP A 4 14.97 2.37 -0.10
N VAL A 5 13.93 3.11 0.26
CA VAL A 5 13.58 4.40 -0.35
C VAL A 5 13.28 5.41 0.74
N ASP A 6 13.41 6.68 0.39
CA ASP A 6 12.93 7.75 1.25
C ASP A 6 11.40 7.80 1.21
N GLU A 7 10.78 8.03 2.36
CA GLU A 7 9.35 8.28 2.47
C GLU A 7 9.12 9.61 3.15
N TYR A 8 8.50 10.52 2.42
CA TYR A 8 8.16 11.85 2.91
C TYR A 8 6.67 11.95 3.26
N GLY A 9 6.36 12.50 4.42
CA GLY A 9 5.02 12.96 4.79
C GLY A 9 4.97 14.48 4.71
N ILE A 10 3.90 15.03 4.13
CA ILE A 10 3.69 16.47 3.99
C ILE A 10 2.33 16.84 4.58
N SER A 11 2.33 17.78 5.51
CA SER A 11 1.13 18.24 6.18
C SER A 11 1.18 19.73 6.50
N ASN A 12 0.00 20.36 6.52
CA ASN A 12 -0.18 21.71 7.05
C ASN A 12 -0.41 21.70 8.57
N GLU A 13 -0.73 20.53 9.12
CA GLU A 13 -0.92 20.26 10.54
C GLU A 13 0.19 19.36 11.11
N PRO A 14 0.52 19.43 12.41
CA PRO A 14 1.48 18.52 13.03
C PRO A 14 1.12 17.05 12.80
N PHE A 15 2.12 16.20 12.57
CA PHE A 15 1.88 14.76 12.44
C PHE A 15 1.40 14.19 13.78
N ARG A 16 0.20 13.61 13.78
CA ARG A 16 -0.29 12.83 14.92
C ARG A 16 0.08 11.37 14.70
N GLN A 17 0.45 10.67 15.77
CA GLN A 17 0.56 9.21 15.71
C GLN A 17 -0.83 8.66 15.38
N GLN A 18 -0.93 7.95 14.26
CA GLN A 18 -2.14 7.24 13.89
C GLN A 18 -2.15 5.91 14.64
N THR A 19 -2.89 5.86 15.74
CA THR A 19 -3.01 4.65 16.58
C THR A 19 -4.26 3.84 16.28
N ASP A 20 -5.15 4.33 15.42
CA ASP A 20 -6.37 3.61 15.05
C ASP A 20 -6.07 2.57 13.95
N PRO A 21 -6.08 1.27 14.27
CA PRO A 21 -5.82 0.22 13.28
C PRO A 21 -6.85 0.19 12.16
N ALA A 22 -8.08 0.67 12.38
CA ALA A 22 -9.15 0.66 11.38
C ALA A 22 -8.85 1.58 10.18
N ILE A 23 -7.92 2.54 10.35
CA ILE A 23 -7.43 3.41 9.27
C ILE A 23 -5.92 3.29 9.10
N GLY A 24 -5.37 2.10 9.38
CA GLY A 24 -3.96 1.76 9.12
C GLY A 24 -2.98 2.26 10.18
N GLY A 25 -3.46 2.53 11.40
CA GLY A 25 -2.60 2.86 12.53
C GLY A 25 -1.69 1.71 12.93
N GLU A 26 -0.43 2.01 13.20
CA GLU A 26 0.57 1.01 13.60
C GLU A 26 0.42 0.69 15.09
N VAL A 27 -0.56 -0.16 15.45
CA VAL A 27 -0.83 -0.56 16.85
C VAL A 27 0.27 -1.47 17.43
N TYR A 28 0.99 -2.19 16.56
CA TYR A 28 2.03 -3.14 16.94
C TYR A 28 3.44 -2.67 16.59
N HIS A 29 3.68 -1.36 16.57
CA HIS A 29 5.00 -0.82 16.31
C HIS A 29 5.98 -1.24 17.42
N LEU A 30 6.92 -2.12 17.09
CA LEU A 30 8.03 -2.48 17.97
C LEU A 30 9.16 -1.48 17.75
N ALA A 31 9.43 -0.66 18.77
CA ALA A 31 10.48 0.36 18.72
C ALA A 31 11.82 -0.27 18.31
N GLY A 32 12.49 0.34 17.34
CA GLY A 32 13.79 -0.10 16.83
C GLY A 32 13.78 -1.17 15.75
N LEU A 33 12.62 -1.73 15.34
CA LEU A 33 12.56 -2.69 14.23
C LEU A 33 12.49 -2.05 12.84
N ILE A 34 11.95 -0.83 12.75
CA ILE A 34 11.90 -0.05 11.51
C ILE A 34 12.50 1.33 11.73
N PRO A 35 13.03 1.98 10.67
CA PRO A 35 13.56 3.33 10.80
C PRO A 35 12.52 4.30 11.34
N GLU A 36 12.90 5.04 12.38
CA GLU A 36 12.02 6.03 12.98
C GLU A 36 11.74 7.20 12.03
N ARG A 37 10.54 7.73 12.15
CA ARG A 37 10.15 8.95 11.44
C ARG A 37 10.79 10.15 12.11
N LYS A 38 11.45 10.99 11.32
CA LYS A 38 12.06 12.26 11.74
C LYS A 38 11.25 13.41 11.16
N GLU A 39 10.99 14.43 11.95
CA GLU A 39 10.53 15.72 11.43
C GLU A 39 11.71 16.46 10.80
N LEU A 40 11.50 17.05 9.64
CA LEU A 40 12.50 17.83 8.92
C LEU A 40 12.28 19.32 9.18
N THR A 41 13.37 20.04 9.40
CA THR A 41 13.38 21.50 9.47
C THR A 41 13.25 22.10 8.06
N PRO A 42 12.83 23.37 7.93
CA PRO A 42 12.69 24.02 6.62
C PRO A 42 13.96 24.07 5.76
N LYS A 43 15.15 23.86 6.36
CA LYS A 43 16.44 23.81 5.66
C LYS A 43 16.80 22.42 5.12
N GLU A 44 16.09 21.38 5.53
CA GLU A 44 16.36 19.98 5.18
C GLU A 44 15.45 19.48 4.04
N HIS A 45 14.52 20.30 3.56
CA HIS A 45 13.63 19.96 2.46
C HIS A 45 13.21 21.19 1.64
N SER A 46 12.76 20.94 0.41
CA SER A 46 12.26 21.98 -0.50
C SER A 46 10.73 22.15 -0.46
N PHE A 47 9.97 21.25 0.17
CA PHE A 47 8.51 21.35 0.18
C PHE A 47 8.00 22.65 0.83
N GLY A 48 6.99 23.28 0.22
CA GLY A 48 6.35 24.51 0.71
C GLY A 48 5.53 24.37 2.00
N ALA A 49 5.40 23.16 2.55
CA ALA A 49 4.62 22.90 3.75
C ALA A 49 5.40 23.19 5.05
N LYS A 50 4.66 23.45 6.13
CA LYS A 50 5.21 23.72 7.46
C LYS A 50 5.70 22.46 8.18
N TYR A 51 5.01 21.34 8.02
CA TYR A 51 5.36 20.07 8.66
C TYR A 51 5.72 19.05 7.59
N VAL A 52 6.99 18.65 7.60
CA VAL A 52 7.51 17.59 6.74
C VAL A 52 8.14 16.55 7.62
N SER A 53 7.85 15.29 7.32
CA SER A 53 8.51 14.16 7.95
C SER A 53 9.21 13.31 6.92
N TRP A 54 10.24 12.62 7.35
CA TRP A 54 11.01 11.67 6.55
C TRP A 54 11.24 10.39 7.34
N ARG A 55 11.23 9.25 6.65
CA ARG A 55 11.78 7.99 7.15
C ARG A 55 12.40 7.20 6.00
N SER A 56 13.35 6.33 6.32
CA SER A 56 13.75 5.27 5.40
C SER A 56 12.71 4.15 5.44
N SER A 57 12.25 3.70 4.28
CA SER A 57 11.12 2.77 4.14
C SER A 57 11.46 1.67 3.14
N MET A 58 11.09 0.43 3.41
CA MET A 58 11.23 -0.64 2.43
C MET A 58 10.16 -0.50 1.33
N MET A 59 10.59 -0.67 0.09
CA MET A 59 9.74 -0.76 -1.09
C MET A 59 9.87 -2.14 -1.70
N PHE A 60 8.73 -2.80 -1.88
CA PHE A 60 8.64 -4.08 -2.56
C PHE A 60 8.11 -3.85 -3.97
N ASN A 61 8.82 -4.38 -4.98
CA ASN A 61 8.22 -4.53 -6.29
C ASN A 61 7.27 -5.73 -6.27
N ILE A 62 5.98 -5.49 -6.06
CA ILE A 62 4.98 -6.52 -5.72
C ILE A 62 4.97 -7.69 -6.73
N PRO A 63 4.89 -7.45 -8.06
CA PRO A 63 4.87 -8.57 -9.01
C PRO A 63 6.14 -9.43 -8.94
N SER A 64 7.32 -8.80 -8.86
CA SER A 64 8.58 -9.53 -8.74
C SER A 64 8.72 -10.26 -7.41
N TYR A 65 8.20 -9.70 -6.32
CA TYR A 65 8.21 -10.33 -5.01
C TYR A 65 7.33 -11.57 -4.97
N LEU A 66 6.08 -11.47 -5.45
CA LEU A 66 5.16 -12.61 -5.53
C LEU A 66 5.70 -13.72 -6.43
N HIS A 67 6.28 -13.36 -7.59
CA HIS A 67 6.92 -14.31 -8.47
C HIS A 67 8.07 -15.05 -7.76
N HIS A 68 8.95 -14.32 -7.07
CA HIS A 68 10.05 -14.91 -6.33
C HIS A 68 9.58 -15.88 -5.22
N GLN A 69 8.54 -15.50 -4.46
CA GLN A 69 7.99 -16.36 -3.41
C GLN A 69 7.38 -17.63 -3.99
N LEU A 70 6.58 -17.51 -5.05
CA LEU A 70 5.99 -18.66 -5.73
C LEU A 70 7.06 -19.59 -6.32
N SER A 71 8.06 -19.04 -7.02
CA SER A 71 9.16 -19.83 -7.57
C SER A 71 9.94 -20.57 -6.50
N THR A 72 10.19 -19.94 -5.35
CA THR A 72 10.86 -20.56 -4.21
C THR A 72 10.03 -21.71 -3.65
N PHE A 73 8.72 -21.50 -3.47
CA PHE A 73 7.80 -22.55 -3.00
C PHE A 73 7.83 -23.78 -3.92
N ILE A 74 7.75 -23.58 -5.23
CA ILE A 74 7.81 -24.68 -6.21
C ILE A 74 9.17 -25.37 -6.20
N MET A 75 10.27 -24.61 -6.12
CA MET A 75 11.64 -25.15 -6.07
C MET A 75 11.85 -26.05 -4.85
N LEU A 76 11.22 -25.73 -3.72
CA LEU A 76 11.24 -26.53 -2.49
C LEU A 76 10.26 -27.72 -2.50
N GLY A 77 9.65 -28.03 -3.64
CA GLY A 77 8.76 -29.19 -3.82
C GLY A 77 7.27 -28.88 -3.60
N GLY A 78 6.91 -27.61 -3.38
CA GLY A 78 5.53 -27.15 -3.37
C GLY A 78 4.84 -27.39 -4.72
N LYS A 79 3.51 -27.56 -4.68
CA LYS A 79 2.69 -27.78 -5.89
C LYS A 79 1.66 -26.67 -5.99
N LEU A 80 1.52 -26.09 -7.18
CA LEU A 80 0.48 -25.11 -7.48
C LEU A 80 -0.69 -25.82 -8.16
N LYS A 81 -1.88 -25.73 -7.57
CA LYS A 81 -3.14 -26.15 -8.17
C LYS A 81 -4.06 -24.93 -8.26
N VAL A 82 -4.49 -24.59 -9.47
CA VAL A 82 -5.50 -23.55 -9.67
C VAL A 82 -6.87 -24.22 -9.50
N GLN A 83 -7.55 -23.89 -8.42
CA GLN A 83 -8.87 -24.42 -8.09
C GLN A 83 -9.66 -23.31 -7.39
N GLU A 84 -10.93 -23.19 -7.76
CA GLU A 84 -11.88 -22.28 -7.11
C GLU A 84 -12.52 -23.00 -5.91
N ILE A 85 -12.65 -22.29 -4.79
CA ILE A 85 -13.38 -22.72 -3.58
C ILE A 85 -14.59 -21.80 -3.47
N LYS A 86 -15.80 -22.35 -3.57
CA LYS A 86 -17.07 -21.60 -3.58
C LYS A 86 -17.87 -21.75 -2.30
N LYS A 87 -17.59 -22.80 -1.53
CA LYS A 87 -18.32 -23.16 -0.32
C LYS A 87 -17.48 -24.05 0.58
N LEU A 88 -17.90 -24.22 1.83
CA LEU A 88 -17.18 -25.02 2.83
C LEU A 88 -16.99 -26.48 2.40
N GLU A 89 -17.96 -27.08 1.71
CA GLU A 89 -17.83 -28.47 1.25
C GLU A 89 -16.69 -28.67 0.22
N ASP A 90 -16.28 -27.61 -0.49
CA ASP A 90 -15.14 -27.68 -1.39
C ASP A 90 -13.81 -27.79 -0.61
N ILE A 91 -13.78 -27.29 0.63
CA ILE A 91 -12.66 -27.43 1.58
C ILE A 91 -12.67 -28.83 2.19
N ASP A 92 -13.84 -29.32 2.62
CA ASP A 92 -13.97 -30.68 3.18
C ASP A 92 -13.61 -31.78 2.16
N ALA A 93 -13.78 -31.49 0.86
CA ALA A 93 -13.40 -32.38 -0.23
C ALA A 93 -11.89 -32.42 -0.50
N LEU A 94 -11.09 -31.54 0.13
CA LEU A 94 -9.64 -31.53 -0.04
C LEU A 94 -9.02 -32.76 0.64
N PRO A 95 -8.08 -33.46 -0.02
CA PRO A 95 -7.39 -34.60 0.58
C PRO A 95 -6.37 -34.19 1.66
N GLU A 96 -6.01 -32.90 1.74
CA GLU A 96 -5.03 -32.40 2.69
C GLU A 96 -5.56 -32.38 4.13
N MET A 97 -4.76 -32.90 5.07
CA MET A 97 -5.14 -33.00 6.50
C MET A 97 -5.19 -31.64 7.23
N CYS A 98 -4.55 -30.61 6.67
CA CYS A 98 -4.47 -29.28 7.26
C CYS A 98 -4.62 -28.24 6.17
N VAL A 99 -5.55 -27.31 6.39
CA VAL A 99 -5.82 -26.19 5.50
C VAL A 99 -5.46 -24.90 6.21
N VAL A 100 -4.58 -24.11 5.59
CA VAL A 100 -4.28 -22.74 6.02
C VAL A 100 -5.07 -21.78 5.13
N ASN A 101 -6.08 -21.13 5.69
CA ASN A 101 -6.91 -20.19 4.95
C ASN A 101 -6.19 -18.84 4.78
N CYS A 102 -5.89 -18.47 3.53
CA CYS A 102 -5.30 -17.18 3.16
C CYS A 102 -6.12 -16.46 2.07
N MET A 103 -7.45 -16.67 2.03
CA MET A 103 -8.33 -16.12 0.98
C MET A 103 -8.62 -14.62 1.10
N GLY A 104 -8.15 -13.97 2.17
CA GLY A 104 -8.38 -12.54 2.41
C GLY A 104 -9.88 -12.20 2.39
N LEU A 105 -10.26 -11.15 1.66
CA LEU A 105 -11.66 -10.72 1.52
C LEU A 105 -12.57 -11.81 0.94
N GLY A 106 -12.02 -12.76 0.15
CA GLY A 106 -12.79 -13.88 -0.41
C GLY A 106 -13.33 -14.84 0.66
N ALA A 107 -12.75 -14.86 1.87
CA ALA A 107 -13.27 -15.67 2.97
C ALA A 107 -14.68 -15.26 3.43
N LYS A 108 -15.08 -14.00 3.19
CA LYS A 108 -16.39 -13.47 3.59
C LYS A 108 -17.53 -14.34 3.10
N GLU A 109 -17.54 -14.65 1.80
CA GLU A 109 -18.61 -15.43 1.16
C GLU A 109 -18.60 -16.90 1.60
N ILE A 110 -17.40 -17.47 1.81
CA ILE A 110 -17.23 -18.90 2.12
C ILE A 110 -17.60 -19.20 3.58
N PHE A 111 -17.25 -18.32 4.51
CA PHE A 111 -17.43 -18.52 5.96
C PHE A 111 -18.57 -17.71 6.56
N ASN A 112 -19.28 -16.89 5.78
CA ASN A 112 -20.24 -15.90 6.27
C ASN A 112 -19.63 -14.97 7.32
N ASP A 113 -18.41 -14.50 7.07
CA ASP A 113 -17.68 -13.63 7.99
C ASP A 113 -18.20 -12.18 7.86
N GLU A 114 -19.07 -11.78 8.79
CA GLU A 114 -19.67 -10.44 8.80
C GLU A 114 -18.71 -9.33 9.24
N GLU A 115 -17.58 -9.68 9.84
CA GLU A 115 -16.57 -8.70 10.25
C GLU A 115 -15.70 -8.25 9.06
N LEU A 116 -15.63 -9.06 7.99
CA LEU A 116 -14.94 -8.68 6.76
C LEU A 116 -15.74 -7.66 5.95
N THR A 117 -15.09 -6.53 5.65
CA THR A 117 -15.62 -5.45 4.80
C THR A 117 -14.54 -4.98 3.83
N PRO A 118 -14.87 -4.67 2.55
CA PRO A 118 -13.88 -4.14 1.62
C PRO A 118 -13.51 -2.71 2.01
N VAL A 119 -12.25 -2.35 1.77
CA VAL A 119 -11.82 -0.96 1.71
C VAL A 119 -11.21 -0.75 0.33
N SER A 120 -12.01 -0.22 -0.59
CA SER A 120 -11.55 -0.03 -1.97
C SER A 120 -10.56 1.12 -2.06
N GLY A 121 -9.45 0.90 -2.79
CA GLY A 121 -8.46 1.91 -3.12
C GLY A 121 -8.22 1.90 -4.63
N GLN A 122 -8.27 3.08 -5.24
CA GLN A 122 -7.97 3.27 -6.65
C GLN A 122 -6.54 3.76 -6.81
N LEU A 123 -5.86 3.26 -7.83
CA LEU A 123 -4.54 3.73 -8.22
C LEU A 123 -4.58 4.34 -9.62
N ALA A 124 -3.82 5.41 -9.83
CA ALA A 124 -3.41 5.87 -11.15
C ALA A 124 -1.94 5.50 -11.36
N CYS A 125 -1.59 5.04 -12.56
CA CYS A 125 -0.25 4.57 -12.90
C CYS A 125 0.39 5.48 -13.95
N LEU A 126 1.56 6.00 -13.65
CA LEU A 126 2.42 6.72 -14.59
C LEU A 126 3.61 5.83 -14.98
N ILE A 127 4.20 6.12 -16.14
CA ILE A 127 5.44 5.47 -16.54
C ILE A 127 6.55 5.72 -15.50
N PRO A 128 7.51 4.79 -15.34
CA PRO A 128 8.66 5.01 -14.46
C PRO A 128 9.44 6.27 -14.81
N GLN A 129 9.93 6.99 -13.80
CA GLN A 129 10.85 8.12 -13.93
C GLN A 129 12.03 7.88 -13.00
N SER A 130 13.24 7.81 -13.55
CA SER A 130 14.45 7.44 -12.81
C SER A 130 14.84 8.42 -11.70
N GLU A 131 14.42 9.67 -11.86
CA GLU A 131 14.65 10.79 -10.94
C GLU A 131 13.71 10.77 -9.73
N VAL A 132 12.60 10.03 -9.79
CA VAL A 132 11.65 9.91 -8.67
C VAL A 132 11.93 8.59 -7.95
N THR A 133 12.66 8.65 -6.83
CA THR A 133 13.09 7.45 -6.09
C THR A 133 12.50 7.36 -4.67
N TYR A 134 11.44 8.11 -4.39
CA TYR A 134 10.86 8.26 -3.05
C TYR A 134 9.36 7.92 -3.03
N LYS A 135 8.84 7.69 -1.82
CA LYS A 135 7.43 7.72 -1.49
C LYS A 135 7.05 9.11 -0.99
N LEU A 136 5.84 9.55 -1.32
CA LEU A 136 5.28 10.81 -0.84
C LEU A 136 3.88 10.56 -0.31
N ASN A 137 3.53 11.16 0.82
CA ASN A 137 2.16 11.23 1.30
C ASN A 137 1.82 12.69 1.57
N ALA A 138 0.82 13.23 0.88
CA ALA A 138 0.44 14.63 0.97
C ALA A 138 -1.06 14.81 0.74
N ARG A 139 -1.76 15.46 1.68
CA ARG A 139 -3.15 15.92 1.50
C ARG A 139 -4.12 14.82 1.01
N GLY A 140 -3.94 13.59 1.47
CA GLY A 140 -4.77 12.44 1.07
C GLY A 140 -4.45 11.85 -0.30
N ALA A 141 -3.33 12.25 -0.92
CA ALA A 141 -2.73 11.60 -2.07
C ALA A 141 -1.38 10.99 -1.70
N SER A 142 -1.00 9.91 -2.36
CA SER A 142 0.30 9.27 -2.20
C SER A 142 1.01 9.07 -3.53
N ILE A 143 2.34 9.06 -3.50
CA ILE A 143 3.22 8.61 -4.58
C ILE A 143 3.99 7.40 -4.07
N ILE A 144 3.99 6.34 -4.86
CA ILE A 144 4.81 5.15 -4.64
C ILE A 144 5.59 4.93 -5.94
N SER A 145 6.84 5.38 -5.97
CA SER A 145 7.71 5.13 -7.13
C SER A 145 8.32 3.74 -7.07
N ARG A 146 8.04 2.93 -8.08
CA ARG A 146 8.57 1.58 -8.25
C ARG A 146 9.29 1.47 -9.58
N LYS A 147 10.06 0.39 -9.74
CA LYS A 147 10.76 0.09 -11.00
C LYS A 147 9.83 -0.10 -12.19
N ASP A 148 8.57 -0.49 -11.93
CA ASP A 148 7.56 -0.81 -12.93
C ASP A 148 6.54 0.32 -13.15
N GLY A 149 6.60 1.41 -12.39
CA GLY A 149 5.75 2.58 -12.57
C GLY A 149 5.74 3.50 -11.34
N ILE A 150 5.12 4.66 -11.50
CA ILE A 150 4.82 5.56 -10.38
C ILE A 150 3.32 5.45 -10.11
N TYR A 151 2.99 5.03 -8.88
CA TYR A 151 1.62 4.80 -8.47
C TYR A 151 1.13 5.97 -7.63
N LEU A 152 0.03 6.58 -8.06
CA LEU A 152 -0.69 7.59 -7.32
C LEU A 152 -1.92 6.95 -6.66
N GLY A 153 -2.14 7.21 -5.38
CA GLY A 153 -3.29 6.67 -4.66
C GLY A 153 -3.70 7.55 -3.49
N GLY A 154 -4.47 7.00 -2.56
CA GLY A 154 -4.77 7.67 -1.28
C GLY A 154 -6.22 7.62 -0.82
N ASN A 155 -7.14 7.05 -1.62
CA ASN A 155 -8.50 6.77 -1.15
C ASN A 155 -8.58 5.41 -0.43
N GLY A 156 -9.56 5.32 0.47
CA GLY A 156 -10.00 4.09 1.11
C GLY A 156 -11.50 4.19 1.37
N LEU A 157 -12.32 3.63 0.50
CA LEU A 157 -13.78 3.68 0.64
C LEU A 157 -14.26 2.37 1.28
N VAL A 158 -14.67 2.46 2.54
CA VAL A 158 -15.20 1.34 3.34
C VAL A 158 -16.52 0.86 2.76
N GLY A 159 -16.70 -0.46 2.66
CA GLY A 159 -17.92 -1.09 2.15
C GLY A 159 -18.13 -0.99 0.65
N ASN A 160 -17.22 -0.35 -0.09
CA ASN A 160 -17.37 -0.19 -1.54
C ASN A 160 -16.83 -1.43 -2.29
N TRP A 161 -17.71 -2.11 -3.02
CA TRP A 161 -17.41 -3.26 -3.87
C TRP A 161 -17.26 -2.92 -5.35
N ASP A 162 -17.55 -1.68 -5.74
CA ASP A 162 -17.41 -1.22 -7.13
C ASP A 162 -15.93 -1.24 -7.55
N THR A 163 -15.64 -2.00 -8.60
CA THR A 163 -14.30 -2.15 -9.18
C THR A 163 -14.06 -1.21 -10.37
N THR A 164 -15.04 -0.37 -10.70
CA THR A 164 -14.95 0.58 -11.83
C THR A 164 -14.12 1.80 -11.42
N PRO A 165 -12.98 2.07 -12.08
CA PRO A 165 -12.17 3.24 -11.77
C PRO A 165 -12.91 4.52 -12.18
N LYS A 166 -12.83 5.53 -11.32
CA LYS A 166 -13.47 6.83 -11.49
C LYS A 166 -12.46 7.88 -11.89
N ARG A 167 -12.72 8.58 -13.00
CA ARG A 167 -11.80 9.57 -13.56
C ARG A 167 -11.49 10.70 -12.57
N GLU A 168 -12.52 11.17 -11.87
CA GLU A 168 -12.42 12.24 -10.88
C GLU A 168 -11.48 11.89 -9.71
N VAL A 169 -11.37 10.61 -9.35
CA VAL A 169 -10.45 10.14 -8.29
C VAL A 169 -9.01 10.24 -8.77
N THR A 170 -8.74 9.85 -10.01
CA THR A 170 -7.42 10.00 -10.65
C THR A 170 -7.03 11.47 -10.76
N GLU A 171 -7.92 12.32 -11.27
CA GLU A 171 -7.67 13.75 -11.43
C GLU A 171 -7.35 14.40 -10.08
N LYS A 172 -8.10 14.06 -9.02
CA LYS A 172 -7.82 14.52 -7.66
C LYS A 172 -6.38 14.20 -7.20
N PHE A 173 -5.90 12.97 -7.42
CA PHE A 173 -4.55 12.59 -7.02
C PHE A 173 -3.50 13.35 -7.82
N VAL A 174 -3.67 13.44 -9.15
CA VAL A 174 -2.76 14.18 -10.03
C VAL A 174 -2.68 15.65 -9.63
N ASP A 175 -3.82 16.31 -9.46
CA ASP A 175 -3.90 17.73 -9.10
C ASP A 175 -3.25 17.99 -7.74
N THR A 176 -3.49 17.11 -6.76
CA THR A 176 -2.89 17.22 -5.42
C THR A 176 -1.37 17.15 -5.48
N ILE A 177 -0.83 16.18 -6.24
CA ILE A 177 0.62 16.03 -6.40
C ILE A 177 1.20 17.20 -7.19
N GLN A 178 0.57 17.63 -8.29
CA GLN A 178 1.01 18.79 -9.05
C GLN A 178 1.07 20.05 -8.18
N GLN A 179 0.08 20.25 -7.32
CA GLN A 179 0.06 21.39 -6.41
C GLN A 179 1.23 21.34 -5.40
N VAL A 180 1.53 20.17 -4.84
CA VAL A 180 2.70 19.99 -3.97
C VAL A 180 4.00 20.32 -4.71
N MET A 181 4.16 19.86 -5.95
CA MET A 181 5.35 20.15 -6.75
C MET A 181 5.50 21.63 -7.07
N LYS A 182 4.39 22.33 -7.38
CA LYS A 182 4.38 23.79 -7.64
C LYS A 182 4.78 24.62 -6.42
N GLU A 183 4.50 24.14 -5.22
CA GLU A 183 4.81 24.80 -3.96
C GLU A 183 6.25 24.55 -3.48
N MET A 184 7.03 23.70 -4.18
CA MET A 184 8.43 23.46 -3.82
C MET A 184 9.27 24.73 -4.00
N ARG A 185 10.09 25.02 -3.00
CA ARG A 185 11.10 26.09 -3.03
C ARG A 185 12.29 25.67 -3.88
N SER A 186 12.87 26.65 -4.58
CA SER A 186 14.16 26.52 -5.28
C SER A 186 15.33 26.42 -4.30
#